data_AF-A0A9E4MH49-F1
#
_entry.id   AF-A0A9E4MH49-F1
#
_cell.length_a   1.000
_cell.length_b   1.000
_cell.length_c   1.000
_cell.angle_alpha   90.00
_cell.angle_beta   90.00
_cell.angle_gamma   90.00
#
_symmetry.space_group_name_H-M   'P 1'
#
loop_
_entity.id
_entity.type
_entity.pdbx_description
1 polymer ?
#
loop_
_entity_poly.entity_id
_entity_poly.type
_entity_poly.pdbx_seq_one_letter_code
_entity_poly.pdbx_strand_id
1 'polypeptide(L)'
;MVSAAAGVPAEGGLQLLIRLRRHGWGRAPLFAGGALALALVGCDAAGPGPVYDRDLGSAIEQLKADVAAEPTDESTFPARAAVVADWADALALAGHEMGLEGPRVRLSSTLPPTGEAAVSAGTTIDRLVREFTLREEEGALGSLETDTPGPFEASQYATVRQTWTAGTRPVETGGGFWVARHFNANYGAFQTSDPAGAGYVNLETSDDDAVFEVDVYMASGPHGGFRAPEPALAYRLAEGRLDAGESVTITYGDTSGGGPGILMTQTTGARIPFPLYVDLDGSGEWRPQPILPFAVVGTTVAGVHGFAPSVVRPGETFEFSVRAEDRFYNRATGDVPGFDVLLNGELRAATEPGTEAITVVELALDEPGVYWATIRSRGEGPSVSGDANPILVAEAPEYGIYWGDTHGHSGYAEGIGTLDFFMQFARDDARLDFVTHSEHDIWLDAGEWELMREKSAEYDEPGRFIPYLGWEWTRHTRQGGGHHNVLYRTVDDREVVSVLEFPTLSELYRELDSRNDRRDVVVIPHAHNPGDFRQSHPGLEPLVEMMSMHGTFEWFMQAYLSRGHQVGVVAASDDHLSHPGYSAPNRTSLAQRGGLGAVLAPERSRDAIFDGMKARRTYATTGDRIIL
;
A
#
# COMPACT_ATOMS: atom_id res chain seq x y z
N MET A 1 -21.60 72.65 3.34
CA MET A 1 -21.45 72.67 1.87
C MET A 1 -21.18 71.23 1.46
N VAL A 2 -22.22 70.39 1.28
CA VAL A 2 -22.86 70.04 -0.03
C VAL A 2 -21.76 69.74 -1.07
N SER A 3 -21.55 68.50 -1.50
CA SER A 3 -22.50 67.64 -2.21
C SER A 3 -22.17 66.14 -2.04
N ALA A 4 -23.23 65.33 -2.05
CA ALA A 4 -23.22 63.87 -1.99
C ALA A 4 -23.66 63.24 -3.33
N ALA A 5 -23.55 61.91 -3.39
CA ALA A 5 -24.17 60.95 -4.33
C ALA A 5 -23.59 60.87 -5.75
N ALA A 6 -23.43 59.71 -6.42
CA ALA A 6 -23.68 58.30 -6.13
C ALA A 6 -23.01 57.43 -7.23
N GLY A 7 -22.90 56.11 -7.03
CA GLY A 7 -22.91 55.13 -8.12
C GLY A 7 -21.71 54.16 -8.22
N VAL A 8 -21.89 52.96 -7.65
CA VAL A 8 -21.20 51.68 -7.94
C VAL A 8 -21.89 51.07 -9.20
N PRO A 9 -21.29 50.24 -10.09
CA PRO A 9 -20.62 49.00 -9.73
C PRO A 9 -19.35 48.56 -10.46
N ALA A 10 -18.70 47.59 -9.82
CA ALA A 10 -17.50 46.88 -10.21
C ALA A 10 -17.84 45.57 -10.93
N GLU A 11 -17.15 45.35 -12.05
CA GLU A 11 -16.68 44.08 -12.62
C GLU A 11 -15.23 44.40 -13.03
N GLY A 12 -14.19 43.59 -12.92
CA GLY A 12 -14.01 42.17 -12.69
C GLY A 12 -12.58 41.91 -13.19
N GLY A 13 -11.76 41.19 -12.42
CA GLY A 13 -10.40 40.84 -12.85
C GLY A 13 -9.42 40.77 -11.70
N LEU A 14 -9.18 39.57 -11.17
CA LEU A 14 -8.05 39.30 -10.29
C LEU A 14 -7.38 38.00 -10.74
N GLN A 15 -6.33 38.14 -11.55
CA GLN A 15 -5.15 37.29 -11.45
C GLN A 15 -4.29 37.84 -10.31
N LEU A 16 -3.79 36.99 -9.40
CA LEU A 16 -2.36 36.94 -9.04
C LEU A 16 -2.05 35.87 -7.98
N LEU A 17 -1.03 35.07 -8.27
CA LEU A 17 -0.13 34.36 -7.35
C LEU A 17 0.28 35.16 -6.10
N ILE A 18 0.36 34.53 -4.93
CA ILE A 18 1.32 34.91 -3.86
C ILE A 18 1.85 33.68 -3.09
N ARG A 19 3.19 33.59 -3.09
CA ARG A 19 4.09 32.78 -2.27
C ARG A 19 4.35 33.44 -0.90
N LEU A 20 4.83 32.61 0.06
CA LEU A 20 5.60 32.88 1.30
C LEU A 20 4.85 33.01 2.64
N ARG A 21 5.27 32.19 3.62
CA ARG A 21 6.18 32.63 4.70
C ARG A 21 6.82 31.47 5.50
N ARG A 22 8.16 31.49 5.56
CA ARG A 22 9.01 30.89 6.60
C ARG A 22 9.13 31.86 7.78
N HIS A 23 9.17 31.35 9.01
CA HIS A 23 9.96 31.75 10.21
C HIS A 23 9.47 30.79 11.32
N GLY A 24 10.22 29.75 11.73
CA GLY A 24 11.33 29.80 12.68
C GLY A 24 10.79 29.93 14.11
N TRP A 25 11.13 29.01 15.03
CA TRP A 25 11.35 29.21 16.49
C TRP A 25 11.86 27.90 17.16
N GLY A 26 12.99 28.03 17.87
CA GLY A 26 13.23 27.51 19.23
C GLY A 26 13.24 26.01 19.53
N ARG A 27 14.45 25.46 19.76
CA ARG A 27 14.71 24.24 20.55
C ARG A 27 14.48 24.45 22.05
N ALA A 28 13.84 23.51 22.76
CA ALA A 28 14.12 23.02 24.13
C ALA A 28 13.23 21.78 24.46
N PRO A 29 13.47 20.96 25.52
CA PRO A 29 13.69 19.51 25.39
C PRO A 29 12.59 18.58 25.95
N LEU A 30 12.78 17.28 25.65
CA LEU A 30 12.09 16.06 26.13
C LEU A 30 11.68 16.05 27.61
N PHE A 31 10.50 15.48 27.92
CA PHE A 31 10.31 14.41 28.91
C PHE A 31 8.90 13.77 28.86
N ALA A 32 8.90 12.44 28.83
CA ALA A 32 8.00 11.45 29.46
C ALA A 32 6.50 11.38 29.15
N GLY A 33 6.10 10.19 28.65
CA GLY A 33 5.03 9.38 29.22
C GLY A 33 3.59 9.79 28.88
N GLY A 34 3.05 9.19 27.82
CA GLY A 34 1.63 9.24 27.54
C GLY A 34 1.28 8.25 26.45
N ALA A 35 0.36 7.33 26.76
CA ALA A 35 -0.21 6.37 25.83
C ALA A 35 -0.51 7.03 24.48
N LEU A 36 -0.04 6.40 23.41
CA LEU A 36 -0.36 6.78 22.04
C LEU A 36 -1.87 6.55 21.84
N ALA A 37 -2.67 7.57 22.18
CA ALA A 37 -4.01 7.66 21.65
C ALA A 37 -3.83 7.78 20.13
N LEU A 38 -4.10 6.70 19.40
CA LEU A 38 -4.42 6.81 17.99
C LEU A 38 -5.56 7.83 17.93
N ALA A 39 -5.25 9.02 17.44
CA ALA A 39 -6.27 9.93 16.98
C ALA A 39 -6.96 9.20 15.84
N LEU A 40 -8.10 8.57 16.15
CA LEU A 40 -9.15 8.31 15.19
C LEU A 40 -9.43 9.68 14.56
N VAL A 41 -8.80 9.95 13.42
CA VAL A 41 -9.33 10.93 12.48
C VAL A 41 -10.70 10.38 12.14
N GLY A 42 -11.73 10.96 12.75
CA GLY A 42 -13.09 10.74 12.31
C GLY A 42 -13.10 11.03 10.81
N CYS A 43 -13.51 10.04 10.02
CA CYS A 43 -13.84 10.26 8.63
C CYS A 43 -15.12 11.11 8.61
N ASP A 44 -14.98 12.42 8.78
CA ASP A 44 -15.96 13.35 8.24
C ASP A 44 -15.78 13.29 6.71
N ALA A 45 -16.51 12.38 6.08
CA ALA A 45 -16.54 12.15 4.63
C ALA A 45 -17.32 13.26 3.89
N ALA A 46 -17.01 14.52 4.20
CA ALA A 46 -17.58 15.67 3.51
C ALA A 46 -16.47 16.69 3.19
N GLY A 47 -15.53 16.25 2.32
CA GLY A 47 -14.76 17.20 1.53
C GLY A 47 -15.69 17.97 0.57
N PRO A 48 -15.31 19.19 0.12
CA PRO A 48 -16.03 19.84 -0.96
C PRO A 48 -16.04 18.91 -2.18
N GLY A 49 -17.21 18.74 -2.81
CA GLY A 49 -17.35 17.90 -4.00
C GLY A 49 -16.33 18.24 -5.10
N PRO A 50 -16.07 17.30 -6.01
CA PRO A 50 -15.03 17.43 -7.03
C PRO A 50 -15.19 18.72 -7.84
N VAL A 51 -14.07 19.44 -8.03
CA VAL A 51 -14.04 20.65 -8.86
C VAL A 51 -13.54 20.28 -10.24
N TYR A 52 -14.45 20.23 -11.21
CA TYR A 52 -14.12 19.99 -12.61
C TYR A 52 -13.69 21.28 -13.31
N ASP A 53 -12.80 21.15 -14.30
CA ASP A 53 -12.76 22.18 -15.32
C ASP A 53 -14.08 22.20 -16.11
N ARG A 54 -14.36 23.32 -16.79
CA ARG A 54 -15.65 23.53 -17.47
C ARG A 54 -15.90 22.51 -18.59
N ASP A 55 -14.85 22.05 -19.24
CA ASP A 55 -14.95 21.17 -20.40
C ASP A 55 -15.27 19.74 -19.95
N LEU A 56 -14.56 19.24 -18.93
CA LEU A 56 -14.82 17.95 -18.31
C LEU A 56 -16.22 17.90 -17.68
N GLY A 57 -16.63 18.93 -16.92
CA GLY A 57 -17.96 18.98 -16.33
C GLY A 57 -19.08 18.92 -17.38
N SER A 58 -18.91 19.59 -18.53
CA SER A 58 -19.87 19.52 -19.63
C SER A 58 -19.89 18.14 -20.31
N ALA A 59 -18.72 17.49 -20.44
CA ALA A 59 -18.60 16.16 -21.00
C ALA A 59 -19.25 15.08 -20.10
N ILE A 60 -19.11 15.20 -18.78
CA ILE A 60 -19.72 14.30 -17.79
C ILE A 60 -21.25 14.36 -17.88
N GLU A 61 -21.83 15.56 -17.90
CA GLU A 61 -23.30 15.70 -17.98
C GLU A 61 -23.86 15.18 -19.30
N GLN A 62 -23.14 15.38 -20.42
CA GLN A 62 -23.50 14.77 -21.69
C GLN A 62 -23.41 13.24 -21.63
N LEU A 63 -22.33 12.70 -21.05
CA LEU A 63 -22.13 11.26 -20.89
C LEU A 63 -23.25 10.61 -20.06
N LYS A 64 -23.66 11.23 -18.95
CA LYS A 64 -24.80 10.77 -18.13
C LYS A 64 -26.08 10.68 -18.96
N ALA A 65 -26.38 11.70 -19.76
CA ALA A 65 -27.54 11.70 -20.66
C ALA A 65 -27.45 10.63 -21.76
N ASP A 66 -26.26 10.47 -22.35
CA ASP A 66 -26.01 9.52 -23.43
C ASP A 66 -26.15 8.06 -22.96
N VAL A 67 -25.59 7.72 -21.79
CA VAL A 67 -25.72 6.37 -21.19
C VAL A 67 -27.16 6.07 -20.77
N ALA A 68 -27.90 7.07 -20.30
CA ALA A 68 -29.33 6.91 -20.00
C ALA A 68 -30.18 6.68 -21.26
N ALA A 69 -29.75 7.21 -22.41
CA ALA A 69 -30.46 7.07 -23.68
C ALA A 69 -30.14 5.75 -24.39
N GLU A 70 -28.85 5.41 -24.52
CA GLU A 70 -28.37 4.26 -25.29
C GLU A 70 -27.16 3.59 -24.62
N PRO A 71 -27.14 2.24 -24.52
CA PRO A 71 -25.99 1.51 -23.99
C PRO A 71 -24.70 1.80 -24.76
N THR A 72 -23.55 1.73 -24.06
CA THR A 72 -22.26 1.87 -24.73
C THR A 72 -22.01 0.70 -25.68
N ASP A 73 -21.67 1.03 -26.93
CA ASP A 73 -21.35 0.09 -28.00
C ASP A 73 -19.96 0.36 -28.58
N GLU A 74 -19.54 -0.43 -29.57
CA GLU A 74 -18.21 -0.28 -30.21
C GLU A 74 -17.97 1.14 -30.78
N SER A 75 -19.00 1.82 -31.26
CA SER A 75 -18.86 3.13 -31.90
C SER A 75 -18.71 4.27 -30.90
N THR A 76 -19.35 4.14 -29.74
CA THR A 76 -19.37 5.14 -28.66
C THR A 76 -18.30 4.89 -27.60
N PHE A 77 -17.81 3.64 -27.49
CA PHE A 77 -16.89 3.18 -26.45
C PHE A 77 -15.66 4.10 -26.28
N PRO A 78 -14.86 4.42 -27.32
CA PRO A 78 -13.60 5.12 -27.10
C PRO A 78 -13.80 6.52 -26.48
N ALA A 79 -14.82 7.25 -26.95
CA ALA A 79 -15.12 8.59 -26.45
C ALA A 79 -15.66 8.55 -25.02
N ARG A 80 -16.58 7.61 -24.72
CA ARG A 80 -17.16 7.47 -23.38
C ARG A 80 -16.10 7.01 -22.37
N ALA A 81 -15.26 6.04 -22.73
CA ALA A 81 -14.19 5.53 -21.87
C ALA A 81 -13.16 6.62 -21.51
N ALA A 82 -12.83 7.52 -22.44
CA ALA A 82 -11.94 8.66 -22.17
C ALA A 82 -12.52 9.60 -21.09
N VAL A 83 -13.80 9.98 -21.22
CA VAL A 83 -14.47 10.84 -20.24
C VAL A 83 -14.59 10.17 -18.88
N VAL A 84 -14.93 8.87 -18.83
CA VAL A 84 -14.97 8.12 -17.56
C VAL A 84 -13.60 8.07 -16.89
N ALA A 85 -12.53 7.91 -17.67
CA ALA A 85 -11.18 7.88 -17.12
C ALA A 85 -10.80 9.24 -16.50
N ASP A 86 -11.06 10.35 -17.21
CA ASP A 86 -10.79 11.70 -16.69
C ASP A 86 -11.66 12.03 -15.46
N TRP A 87 -12.89 11.53 -15.45
CA TRP A 87 -13.79 11.67 -14.31
C TRP A 87 -13.30 10.86 -13.09
N ALA A 88 -12.79 9.65 -13.29
CA ALA A 88 -12.18 8.84 -12.24
C ALA A 88 -11.00 9.56 -11.59
N ASP A 89 -10.08 10.13 -12.38
CA ASP A 89 -8.94 10.88 -11.87
C ASP A 89 -9.39 12.10 -11.05
N ALA A 90 -10.38 12.85 -11.53
CA ALA A 90 -10.92 14.00 -10.82
C ALA A 90 -11.61 13.63 -9.50
N LEU A 91 -12.33 12.50 -9.47
CA LEU A 91 -12.94 11.98 -8.24
C LEU A 91 -11.88 11.49 -7.24
N ALA A 92 -10.87 10.76 -7.71
CA ALA A 92 -9.76 10.29 -6.90
C ALA A 92 -9.01 11.46 -6.24
N LEU A 93 -8.71 12.52 -7.00
CA LEU A 93 -8.08 13.75 -6.48
C LEU A 93 -8.96 14.50 -5.46
N ALA A 94 -10.29 14.31 -5.51
CA ALA A 94 -11.22 14.82 -4.51
C ALA A 94 -11.37 13.90 -3.28
N GLY A 95 -10.64 12.79 -3.23
CA GLY A 95 -10.61 11.85 -2.11
C GLY A 95 -11.67 10.75 -2.16
N HIS A 96 -12.33 10.56 -3.30
CA HIS A 96 -13.25 9.43 -3.48
C HIS A 96 -12.48 8.14 -3.79
N GLU A 97 -12.90 7.02 -3.21
CA GLU A 97 -12.35 5.70 -3.53
C GLU A 97 -12.91 5.20 -4.88
N MET A 98 -12.03 4.93 -5.85
CA MET A 98 -12.42 4.49 -7.20
C MET A 98 -12.59 2.99 -7.36
N GLY A 99 -12.11 2.21 -6.38
CA GLY A 99 -12.02 0.77 -6.47
C GLY A 99 -11.12 0.31 -7.64
N LEU A 100 -11.04 -0.99 -7.84
CA LEU A 100 -10.07 -1.60 -8.76
C LEU A 100 -10.36 -1.35 -10.25
N GLU A 101 -11.62 -1.08 -10.61
CA GLU A 101 -12.02 -0.94 -12.01
C GLU A 101 -11.98 0.51 -12.50
N GLY A 102 -12.01 1.49 -11.59
CA GLY A 102 -11.97 2.90 -11.93
C GLY A 102 -10.73 3.27 -12.74
N PRO A 103 -9.51 3.05 -12.22
CA PRO A 103 -8.28 3.39 -12.94
C PRO A 103 -8.11 2.62 -14.25
N ARG A 104 -8.49 1.34 -14.26
CA ARG A 104 -8.33 0.43 -15.41
C ARG A 104 -9.08 0.88 -16.66
N VAL A 105 -10.11 1.72 -16.52
CA VAL A 105 -10.87 2.24 -17.67
C VAL A 105 -9.98 3.00 -18.65
N ARG A 106 -8.89 3.63 -18.17
CA ARG A 106 -7.88 4.32 -18.98
C ARG A 106 -7.21 3.38 -20.00
N LEU A 107 -6.91 2.14 -19.64
CA LEU A 107 -6.37 1.17 -20.61
C LEU A 107 -7.36 0.90 -21.74
N SER A 108 -8.64 0.83 -21.41
CA SER A 108 -9.68 0.58 -22.41
C SER A 108 -9.88 1.79 -23.33
N SER A 109 -9.66 3.02 -22.87
CA SER A 109 -9.68 4.19 -23.76
C SER A 109 -8.46 4.24 -24.69
N THR A 110 -7.28 3.83 -24.20
CA THR A 110 -6.04 3.74 -25.00
C THR A 110 -6.07 2.61 -26.02
N LEU A 111 -6.56 1.42 -25.61
CA LEU A 111 -6.68 0.22 -26.45
C LEU A 111 -8.13 -0.25 -26.48
N PRO A 112 -9.01 0.46 -27.23
CA PRO A 112 -10.42 0.14 -27.25
C PRO A 112 -10.68 -1.28 -27.78
N PRO A 113 -11.48 -2.08 -27.07
CA PRO A 113 -11.94 -3.37 -27.58
C PRO A 113 -12.79 -3.19 -28.83
N THR A 114 -12.92 -4.27 -29.62
CA THR A 114 -13.70 -4.29 -30.87
C THR A 114 -14.69 -5.46 -30.86
N GLY A 115 -15.74 -5.36 -31.69
CA GLY A 115 -16.78 -6.39 -31.79
C GLY A 115 -17.47 -6.72 -30.46
N GLU A 116 -17.69 -8.02 -30.19
CA GLU A 116 -18.38 -8.49 -28.98
C GLU A 116 -17.67 -8.07 -27.68
N ALA A 117 -16.34 -7.97 -27.70
CA ALA A 117 -15.58 -7.51 -26.54
C ALA A 117 -15.89 -6.04 -26.21
N ALA A 118 -16.19 -5.21 -27.22
CA ALA A 118 -16.56 -3.81 -27.01
C ALA A 118 -17.92 -3.68 -26.34
N VAL A 119 -18.89 -4.48 -26.75
CA VAL A 119 -20.21 -4.52 -26.12
C VAL A 119 -20.10 -5.02 -24.67
N SER A 120 -19.31 -6.07 -24.43
CA SER A 120 -19.10 -6.59 -23.08
C SER A 120 -18.34 -5.62 -22.18
N ALA A 121 -17.40 -4.83 -22.72
CA ALA A 121 -16.71 -3.80 -21.95
C ALA A 121 -17.58 -2.53 -21.77
N GLY A 122 -18.48 -2.26 -22.71
CA GLY A 122 -19.41 -1.14 -22.66
C GLY A 122 -20.33 -1.20 -21.44
N THR A 123 -20.71 -2.40 -20.99
CA THR A 123 -21.48 -2.57 -19.74
C THR A 123 -20.71 -2.07 -18.51
N THR A 124 -19.38 -2.24 -18.49
CA THR A 124 -18.51 -1.68 -17.44
C THR A 124 -18.47 -0.16 -17.49
N ILE A 125 -18.40 0.45 -18.68
CA ILE A 125 -18.47 1.91 -18.84
C ILE A 125 -19.79 2.45 -18.29
N ASP A 126 -20.91 1.86 -18.70
CA ASP A 126 -22.24 2.31 -18.26
C ASP A 126 -22.41 2.14 -16.75
N ARG A 127 -21.89 1.05 -16.18
CA ARG A 127 -21.87 0.79 -14.73
C ARG A 127 -21.04 1.85 -13.99
N LEU A 128 -19.84 2.16 -14.46
CA LEU A 128 -18.98 3.18 -13.84
C LEU A 128 -19.63 4.56 -13.88
N VAL A 129 -20.32 4.92 -14.98
CA VAL A 129 -21.09 6.18 -15.06
C VAL A 129 -22.17 6.24 -13.98
N ARG A 130 -22.92 5.15 -13.78
CA ARG A 130 -23.92 5.06 -12.69
C ARG A 130 -23.28 5.14 -11.31
N GLU A 131 -22.19 4.41 -11.10
CA GLU A 131 -21.46 4.40 -9.83
C GLU A 131 -20.91 5.78 -9.47
N PHE A 132 -20.23 6.44 -10.41
CA PHE A 132 -19.65 7.77 -10.19
C PHE A 132 -20.72 8.83 -9.98
N THR A 133 -21.85 8.74 -10.69
CA THR A 133 -23.02 9.61 -10.43
C THR A 133 -23.51 9.46 -9.00
N LEU A 134 -23.56 8.23 -8.47
CA LEU A 134 -23.94 7.98 -7.08
C LEU A 134 -22.89 8.48 -6.09
N ARG A 135 -21.59 8.40 -6.42
CA ARG A 135 -20.52 8.91 -5.55
C ARG A 135 -20.51 10.43 -5.41
N GLU A 136 -20.96 11.15 -6.44
CA GLU A 136 -21.16 12.61 -6.39
C GLU A 136 -22.43 13.00 -5.60
N GLU A 137 -23.42 12.11 -5.53
CA GLU A 137 -24.64 12.34 -4.77
C GLU A 137 -24.37 12.16 -3.27
N GLU A 138 -24.38 13.28 -2.54
CA GLU A 138 -24.08 13.30 -1.10
C GLU A 138 -24.93 12.29 -0.34
N GLY A 139 -24.24 11.35 0.33
CA GLY A 139 -24.87 10.32 1.15
C GLY A 139 -25.62 9.23 0.38
N ALA A 140 -25.51 9.11 -0.95
CA ALA A 140 -26.27 8.10 -1.71
C ALA A 140 -25.93 6.66 -1.33
N LEU A 141 -24.65 6.33 -1.15
CA LEU A 141 -24.19 4.97 -0.86
C LEU A 141 -24.20 4.60 0.62
N GLY A 142 -24.74 5.47 1.49
CA GLY A 142 -24.75 5.26 2.93
C GLY A 142 -23.40 5.50 3.59
N SER A 143 -23.28 5.00 4.83
CA SER A 143 -22.06 5.11 5.64
C SER A 143 -21.72 3.77 6.28
N LEU A 144 -20.43 3.50 6.47
CA LEU A 144 -19.94 2.29 7.11
C LEU A 144 -19.14 2.63 8.37
N GLU A 145 -19.43 1.98 9.49
CA GLU A 145 -18.74 2.16 10.76
C GLU A 145 -18.47 0.83 11.48
N THR A 146 -17.66 0.87 12.54
CA THR A 146 -17.37 -0.28 13.40
C THR A 146 -17.22 0.16 14.86
N ASP A 147 -17.71 -0.68 15.78
CA ASP A 147 -17.49 -0.57 17.23
C ASP A 147 -16.36 -1.49 17.73
N THR A 148 -15.75 -2.28 16.83
CA THR A 148 -14.68 -3.24 17.15
C THR A 148 -13.42 -3.03 16.29
N PRO A 149 -12.75 -1.87 16.36
CA PRO A 149 -11.57 -1.60 15.52
C PRO A 149 -10.31 -2.39 15.95
N GLY A 150 -10.33 -3.05 17.10
CA GLY A 150 -9.16 -3.69 17.70
C GLY A 150 -8.45 -2.76 18.71
N PRO A 151 -7.14 -2.95 18.98
CA PRO A 151 -6.26 -3.90 18.32
C PRO A 151 -6.58 -5.36 18.69
N PHE A 152 -6.43 -6.26 17.72
CA PHE A 152 -6.47 -7.71 17.94
C PHE A 152 -5.06 -8.28 17.94
N GLU A 153 -4.80 -9.31 18.74
CA GLU A 153 -3.52 -10.01 18.68
C GLU A 153 -3.42 -10.89 17.42
N ALA A 154 -2.21 -11.02 16.88
CA ALA A 154 -1.94 -11.87 15.72
C ALA A 154 -2.35 -13.33 15.97
N SER A 155 -3.11 -13.92 15.05
CA SER A 155 -3.73 -15.26 15.20
C SER A 155 -4.64 -15.43 16.42
N GLN A 156 -5.22 -14.34 16.95
CA GLN A 156 -6.29 -14.42 17.95
C GLN A 156 -7.62 -14.75 17.28
N TYR A 157 -8.49 -15.50 17.96
CA TYR A 157 -9.90 -15.53 17.58
C TYR A 157 -10.63 -14.29 18.12
N ALA A 158 -11.35 -13.59 17.25
CA ALA A 158 -12.07 -12.36 17.58
C ALA A 158 -13.47 -12.32 16.94
N THR A 159 -14.29 -11.38 17.40
CA THR A 159 -15.53 -10.97 16.73
C THR A 159 -15.33 -9.56 16.22
N VAL A 160 -15.57 -9.35 14.92
CA VAL A 160 -15.49 -8.05 14.26
C VAL A 160 -16.88 -7.67 13.77
N ARG A 161 -17.28 -6.41 13.90
CA ARG A 161 -18.57 -5.90 13.42
C ARG A 161 -18.40 -4.72 12.49
N GLN A 162 -19.21 -4.71 11.44
CA GLN A 162 -19.38 -3.55 10.56
C GLN A 162 -20.86 -3.22 10.48
N THR A 163 -21.20 -1.96 10.74
CA THR A 163 -22.57 -1.45 10.62
C THR A 163 -22.63 -0.53 9.42
N TRP A 164 -23.38 -0.94 8.40
CA TRP A 164 -23.69 -0.09 7.26
C TRP A 164 -25.06 0.55 7.49
N THR A 165 -25.15 1.86 7.28
CA THR A 165 -26.39 2.62 7.39
C THR A 165 -26.78 3.16 6.03
N ALA A 166 -28.02 2.91 5.63
CA ALA A 166 -28.57 3.27 4.34
C ALA A 166 -28.57 4.79 4.14
N GLY A 167 -28.13 5.17 2.95
CA GLY A 167 -28.03 6.54 2.48
C GLY A 167 -29.33 7.10 1.95
N THR A 168 -29.24 8.11 1.09
CA THR A 168 -30.40 8.66 0.38
C THR A 168 -30.96 7.68 -0.66
N ARG A 169 -30.16 6.70 -1.10
CA ARG A 169 -30.62 5.59 -1.95
C ARG A 169 -30.91 4.37 -1.08
N PRO A 170 -32.13 3.80 -1.21
CA PRO A 170 -32.51 2.61 -0.47
C PRO A 170 -31.83 1.36 -1.03
N VAL A 171 -31.83 0.27 -0.25
CA VAL A 171 -31.62 -1.08 -0.77
C VAL A 171 -32.99 -1.69 -1.06
N GLU A 172 -33.31 -1.86 -2.34
CA GLU A 172 -34.54 -2.49 -2.79
C GLU A 172 -34.44 -4.02 -2.72
N THR A 173 -35.59 -4.71 -2.71
CA THR A 173 -35.64 -6.17 -2.83
C THR A 173 -34.83 -6.64 -4.05
N GLY A 174 -33.97 -7.64 -3.84
CA GLY A 174 -32.99 -8.11 -4.82
C GLY A 174 -31.59 -7.52 -4.62
N GLY A 175 -31.48 -6.34 -4.01
CA GLY A 175 -30.20 -5.77 -3.56
C GLY A 175 -29.55 -6.58 -2.43
N GLY A 176 -28.47 -6.05 -1.85
CA GLY A 176 -27.83 -6.67 -0.70
C GLY A 176 -26.35 -6.36 -0.55
N PHE A 177 -25.63 -7.27 0.10
CA PHE A 177 -24.25 -7.06 0.53
C PHE A 177 -23.36 -8.20 0.09
N TRP A 178 -22.23 -7.89 -0.54
CA TRP A 178 -21.15 -8.85 -0.76
C TRP A 178 -20.10 -8.66 0.34
N VAL A 179 -19.98 -9.69 1.18
CA VAL A 179 -19.06 -9.78 2.32
C VAL A 179 -17.74 -10.34 1.80
N ALA A 180 -16.89 -9.43 1.33
CA ALA A 180 -15.73 -9.79 0.55
C ALA A 180 -14.53 -10.15 1.45
N ARG A 181 -13.64 -10.98 0.91
CA ARG A 181 -12.41 -11.41 1.60
C ARG A 181 -11.22 -11.01 0.77
N HIS A 182 -10.31 -10.25 1.37
CA HIS A 182 -9.06 -9.93 0.70
C HIS A 182 -8.17 -11.17 0.63
N PHE A 183 -7.75 -11.56 -0.58
CA PHE A 183 -7.03 -12.82 -0.84
C PHE A 183 -5.74 -12.95 -0.01
N ASN A 184 -5.11 -11.81 0.25
CA ASN A 184 -3.82 -11.73 0.94
C ASN A 184 -3.93 -11.63 2.48
N ALA A 185 -5.10 -11.29 3.02
CA ALA A 185 -5.20 -10.90 4.44
C ALA A 185 -4.99 -12.05 5.45
N ASN A 186 -5.06 -13.31 5.00
CA ASN A 186 -4.73 -14.49 5.81
C ASN A 186 -5.50 -14.63 7.15
N TYR A 187 -6.70 -14.05 7.26
CA TYR A 187 -7.64 -14.39 8.33
C TYR A 187 -8.49 -15.62 7.97
N GLY A 188 -9.17 -16.18 8.98
CA GLY A 188 -10.00 -17.38 8.89
C GLY A 188 -11.08 -17.29 7.80
N ALA A 189 -11.49 -18.44 7.28
CA ALA A 189 -12.54 -18.48 6.25
C ALA A 189 -13.90 -18.06 6.82
N PHE A 190 -14.68 -17.34 6.02
CA PHE A 190 -16.07 -17.00 6.34
C PHE A 190 -16.98 -18.19 6.04
N GLN A 191 -18.02 -18.38 6.87
CA GLN A 191 -19.06 -19.39 6.65
C GLN A 191 -20.37 -18.97 7.35
N THR A 192 -21.50 -19.50 6.90
CA THR A 192 -22.84 -19.17 7.45
C THR A 192 -23.64 -20.42 7.85
N SER A 193 -23.01 -21.58 7.87
CA SER A 193 -23.67 -22.88 8.05
C SER A 193 -23.57 -23.47 9.45
N ASP A 194 -22.53 -23.13 10.22
CA ASP A 194 -22.27 -23.68 11.56
C ASP A 194 -22.04 -22.54 12.58
N PRO A 195 -23.07 -22.13 13.34
CA PRO A 195 -22.94 -21.06 14.31
C PRO A 195 -22.04 -21.41 15.52
N ALA A 196 -21.69 -22.69 15.71
CA ALA A 196 -20.70 -23.12 16.70
C ALA A 196 -19.28 -23.23 16.13
N GLY A 197 -19.11 -23.03 14.81
CA GLY A 197 -17.85 -23.10 14.10
C GLY A 197 -17.06 -21.79 14.10
N ALA A 198 -15.78 -21.86 13.77
CA ALA A 198 -14.97 -20.66 13.52
C ALA A 198 -15.43 -19.92 12.26
N GLY A 199 -15.27 -18.60 12.26
CA GLY A 199 -15.56 -17.76 11.08
C GLY A 199 -17.04 -17.69 10.69
N TYR A 200 -17.96 -18.01 11.62
CA TYR A 200 -19.39 -17.81 11.41
C TYR A 200 -19.68 -16.32 11.16
N VAL A 201 -20.33 -16.01 10.04
CA VAL A 201 -20.75 -14.65 9.68
C VAL A 201 -22.26 -14.56 9.84
N ASN A 202 -22.70 -13.54 10.56
CA ASN A 202 -24.11 -13.24 10.75
C ASN A 202 -24.43 -11.84 10.19
N LEU A 203 -25.67 -11.66 9.74
CA LEU A 203 -26.19 -10.38 9.29
C LEU A 203 -27.48 -10.08 10.05
N GLU A 204 -27.53 -8.92 10.69
CA GLU A 204 -28.71 -8.40 11.37
C GLU A 204 -29.09 -7.05 10.76
N THR A 205 -30.37 -6.71 10.79
CA THR A 205 -30.87 -5.43 10.29
C THR A 205 -31.74 -4.75 11.33
N SER A 206 -31.79 -3.41 11.29
CA SER A 206 -32.68 -2.62 12.15
C SER A 206 -34.13 -2.59 11.67
N ASP A 207 -34.42 -3.05 10.45
CA ASP A 207 -35.78 -3.15 9.91
C ASP A 207 -36.32 -4.57 10.07
N ASP A 208 -37.39 -4.71 10.86
CA ASP A 208 -38.04 -6.00 11.14
C ASP A 208 -38.76 -6.58 9.90
N ASP A 209 -39.07 -5.75 8.89
CA ASP A 209 -39.72 -6.17 7.64
C ASP A 209 -38.71 -6.60 6.55
N ALA A 210 -37.41 -6.33 6.75
CA ALA A 210 -36.34 -6.69 5.82
C ALA A 210 -35.80 -8.10 6.09
N VAL A 211 -35.91 -8.99 5.09
CA VAL A 211 -35.46 -10.39 5.20
C VAL A 211 -34.29 -10.65 4.26
N PHE A 212 -33.14 -11.00 4.82
CA PHE A 212 -31.94 -11.37 4.07
C PHE A 212 -31.77 -12.89 3.94
N GLU A 213 -31.40 -13.34 2.76
CA GLU A 213 -30.99 -14.71 2.47
C GLU A 213 -29.51 -14.79 2.11
N VAL A 214 -28.85 -15.89 2.48
CA VAL A 214 -27.47 -16.15 2.08
C VAL A 214 -27.42 -16.43 0.57
N ASP A 215 -26.52 -15.74 -0.13
CA ASP A 215 -26.25 -15.88 -1.55
C ASP A 215 -24.74 -16.14 -1.79
N VAL A 216 -24.41 -16.56 -3.01
CA VAL A 216 -23.03 -16.80 -3.44
C VAL A 216 -22.76 -16.02 -4.72
N TYR A 217 -21.81 -15.09 -4.63
CA TYR A 217 -21.33 -14.32 -5.77
C TYR A 217 -19.99 -14.88 -6.27
N MET A 218 -19.84 -15.09 -7.57
CA MET A 218 -18.56 -15.50 -8.16
C MET A 218 -17.66 -14.29 -8.36
N ALA A 219 -16.84 -13.98 -7.35
CA ALA A 219 -16.02 -12.79 -7.32
C ALA A 219 -14.62 -13.03 -7.90
N SER A 220 -14.08 -12.07 -8.64
CA SER A 220 -12.70 -12.07 -9.14
C SER A 220 -11.89 -10.91 -8.54
N GLY A 221 -10.56 -11.00 -8.65
CA GLY A 221 -9.65 -9.95 -8.21
C GLY A 221 -9.28 -10.04 -6.73
N PRO A 222 -8.56 -9.04 -6.20
CA PRO A 222 -8.06 -8.98 -4.82
C PRO A 222 -9.09 -9.27 -3.71
N HIS A 223 -10.35 -8.87 -3.90
CA HIS A 223 -11.42 -9.09 -2.91
C HIS A 223 -12.23 -10.38 -3.15
N GLY A 224 -11.90 -11.13 -4.20
CA GLY A 224 -12.49 -12.40 -4.56
C GLY A 224 -11.40 -13.42 -4.91
N GLY A 225 -11.60 -14.17 -5.99
CA GLY A 225 -10.57 -15.07 -6.51
C GLY A 225 -9.54 -14.31 -7.37
N PHE A 226 -8.31 -14.20 -6.86
CA PHE A 226 -7.25 -13.38 -7.47
C PHE A 226 -6.95 -13.76 -8.93
N ARG A 227 -6.88 -15.06 -9.25
CA ARG A 227 -6.53 -15.56 -10.61
C ARG A 227 -7.71 -16.06 -11.43
N ALA A 228 -8.85 -16.30 -10.79
CA ALA A 228 -10.07 -16.80 -11.42
C ALA A 228 -11.25 -16.52 -10.47
N PRO A 229 -12.48 -16.39 -10.97
CA PRO A 229 -13.64 -16.21 -10.11
C PRO A 229 -13.77 -17.34 -9.07
N GLU A 230 -13.95 -16.97 -7.80
CA GLU A 230 -14.19 -17.90 -6.69
C GLU A 230 -15.51 -17.59 -5.99
N PRO A 231 -16.17 -18.61 -5.37
CA PRO A 231 -17.37 -18.39 -4.57
C PRO A 231 -17.11 -17.45 -3.39
N ALA A 232 -17.86 -16.35 -3.30
CA ALA A 232 -17.80 -15.39 -2.22
C ALA A 232 -19.17 -15.24 -1.53
N LEU A 233 -19.14 -15.00 -0.22
CA LEU A 233 -20.33 -14.86 0.61
C LEU A 233 -21.05 -13.55 0.27
N ALA A 234 -22.34 -13.64 -0.06
CA ALA A 234 -23.22 -12.50 -0.18
C ALA A 234 -24.49 -12.72 0.66
N TYR A 235 -25.21 -11.63 0.90
CA TYR A 235 -26.56 -11.64 1.44
C TYR A 235 -27.45 -10.84 0.51
N ARG A 236 -28.61 -11.40 0.14
CA ARG A 236 -29.60 -10.76 -0.72
C ARG A 236 -30.85 -10.41 0.07
N LEU A 237 -31.37 -9.22 -0.13
CA LEU A 237 -32.64 -8.80 0.43
C LEU A 237 -33.77 -9.50 -0.34
N ALA A 238 -34.37 -10.51 0.27
CA ALA A 238 -35.41 -11.33 -0.33
C ALA A 238 -36.81 -10.73 -0.15
N GLU A 239 -37.06 -10.05 0.97
CA GLU A 239 -38.31 -9.35 1.28
C GLU A 239 -38.01 -8.01 1.95
N GLY A 240 -38.88 -7.01 1.76
CA GLY A 240 -38.71 -5.67 2.33
C GLY A 240 -37.78 -4.77 1.52
N ARG A 241 -37.38 -3.66 2.13
CA ARG A 241 -36.54 -2.59 1.57
C ARG A 241 -35.81 -1.93 2.73
N LEU A 242 -34.54 -1.54 2.55
CA LEU A 242 -33.84 -0.70 3.53
C LEU A 242 -33.95 0.77 3.14
N ASP A 243 -34.69 1.54 3.92
CA ASP A 243 -34.87 2.98 3.81
C ASP A 243 -33.74 3.78 4.45
N ALA A 244 -33.63 5.05 4.07
CA ALA A 244 -32.61 5.95 4.58
C ALA A 244 -32.57 5.98 6.12
N GLY A 245 -31.37 5.74 6.68
CA GLY A 245 -31.15 5.68 8.12
C GLY A 245 -31.35 4.31 8.77
N GLU A 246 -31.92 3.33 8.05
CA GLU A 246 -31.92 1.93 8.48
C GLU A 246 -30.54 1.31 8.28
N SER A 247 -30.26 0.23 9.00
CA SER A 247 -28.91 -0.31 9.09
C SER A 247 -28.87 -1.82 8.96
N VAL A 248 -27.69 -2.30 8.56
CA VAL A 248 -27.31 -3.70 8.53
C VAL A 248 -25.98 -3.85 9.26
N THR A 249 -25.95 -4.74 10.24
CA THR A 249 -24.75 -5.11 10.98
C THR A 249 -24.26 -6.47 10.52
N ILE A 250 -23.07 -6.51 9.92
CA ILE A 250 -22.35 -7.73 9.58
C ILE A 250 -21.42 -8.07 10.74
N THR A 251 -21.64 -9.22 11.37
CA THR A 251 -20.79 -9.73 12.45
C THR A 251 -19.92 -10.88 11.91
N TYR A 252 -18.62 -10.64 11.81
CA TYR A 252 -17.62 -11.63 11.43
C TYR A 252 -17.11 -12.37 12.66
N GLY A 253 -17.15 -13.70 12.63
CA GLY A 253 -16.81 -14.49 13.80
C GLY A 253 -17.82 -14.30 14.92
N ASP A 254 -19.11 -14.37 14.60
CA ASP A 254 -20.18 -14.32 15.60
C ASP A 254 -20.07 -15.54 16.55
N THR A 255 -20.15 -15.25 17.84
CA THR A 255 -19.99 -16.21 18.94
C THR A 255 -21.31 -16.55 19.64
N SER A 256 -22.43 -15.99 19.17
CA SER A 256 -23.77 -16.22 19.72
C SER A 256 -24.17 -17.70 19.74
N GLY A 257 -23.69 -18.49 18.77
CA GLY A 257 -23.85 -19.95 18.70
C GLY A 257 -22.81 -20.76 19.48
N GLY A 258 -21.90 -20.12 20.21
CA GLY A 258 -20.85 -20.75 21.01
C GLY A 258 -19.52 -21.00 20.27
N GLY A 259 -19.39 -20.50 19.03
CA GLY A 259 -18.14 -20.57 18.26
C GLY A 259 -17.02 -19.71 18.85
N PRO A 260 -15.75 -19.93 18.42
CA PRO A 260 -14.60 -19.22 18.95
C PRO A 260 -14.44 -17.79 18.39
N GLY A 261 -15.10 -17.48 17.26
CA GLY A 261 -14.90 -16.25 16.48
C GLY A 261 -14.16 -16.50 15.16
N ILE A 262 -13.67 -15.43 14.52
CA ILE A 262 -12.81 -15.50 13.33
C ILE A 262 -11.34 -15.43 13.73
N LEU A 263 -10.50 -16.25 13.11
CA LEU A 263 -9.06 -16.22 13.33
C LEU A 263 -8.47 -14.99 12.62
N MET A 264 -7.93 -14.04 13.37
CA MET A 264 -7.27 -12.85 12.84
C MET A 264 -5.96 -13.21 12.14
N THR A 265 -5.48 -12.30 11.29
CA THR A 265 -4.23 -12.49 10.54
C THR A 265 -3.02 -12.67 11.46
N GLN A 266 -1.95 -13.25 10.90
CA GLN A 266 -0.70 -13.51 11.61
C GLN A 266 0.24 -12.30 11.59
N THR A 267 0.00 -11.35 10.69
CA THR A 267 0.86 -10.19 10.47
C THR A 267 0.21 -8.94 11.06
N THR A 268 1.00 -8.08 11.68
CA THR A 268 0.50 -6.79 12.20
C THR A 268 0.06 -5.86 11.09
N GLY A 269 -0.82 -4.90 11.40
CA GLY A 269 -1.20 -3.87 10.44
C GLY A 269 -2.19 -2.89 11.03
N ALA A 270 -2.25 -1.69 10.46
CA ALA A 270 -3.15 -0.61 10.90
C ALA A 270 -4.49 -0.56 10.15
N ARG A 271 -4.64 -1.33 9.07
CA ARG A 271 -5.83 -1.35 8.20
C ARG A 271 -6.03 -2.74 7.57
N ILE A 272 -6.26 -3.75 8.41
CA ILE A 272 -6.54 -5.10 7.94
C ILE A 272 -7.94 -5.12 7.28
N PRO A 273 -8.06 -5.55 6.01
CA PRO A 273 -9.27 -5.31 5.23
C PRO A 273 -10.38 -6.33 5.52
N PHE A 274 -11.56 -5.82 5.86
CA PHE A 274 -12.85 -6.51 5.74
C PHE A 274 -13.70 -5.73 4.72
N PRO A 275 -13.45 -5.89 3.40
CA PRO A 275 -14.14 -5.11 2.38
C PRO A 275 -15.62 -5.50 2.33
N LEU A 276 -16.48 -4.49 2.21
CA LEU A 276 -17.92 -4.64 2.07
C LEU A 276 -18.35 -3.98 0.76
N TYR A 277 -19.23 -4.63 0.03
CA TYR A 277 -19.83 -4.09 -1.18
C TYR A 277 -21.35 -4.06 -1.04
N VAL A 278 -21.99 -3.03 -1.60
CA VAL A 278 -23.45 -2.91 -1.62
C VAL A 278 -23.98 -2.97 -3.06
N ASP A 279 -25.04 -3.73 -3.26
CA ASP A 279 -25.90 -3.67 -4.44
C ASP A 279 -27.25 -3.09 -4.00
N LEU A 280 -27.61 -1.93 -4.53
CA LEU A 280 -28.78 -1.18 -4.06
C LEU A 280 -30.10 -1.74 -4.61
N ASP A 281 -30.09 -2.40 -5.77
CA ASP A 281 -31.33 -2.66 -6.53
C ASP A 281 -31.40 -4.05 -7.17
N GLY A 282 -30.41 -4.90 -6.90
CA GLY A 282 -30.34 -6.25 -7.45
C GLY A 282 -29.82 -6.29 -8.88
N SER A 283 -29.24 -5.19 -9.36
CA SER A 283 -28.56 -5.13 -10.66
C SER A 283 -27.32 -6.01 -10.75
N GLY A 284 -26.77 -6.44 -9.61
CA GLY A 284 -25.46 -7.09 -9.53
C GLY A 284 -24.29 -6.09 -9.59
N GLU A 285 -24.58 -4.79 -9.53
CA GLU A 285 -23.58 -3.73 -9.48
C GLU A 285 -23.07 -3.54 -8.05
N TRP A 286 -22.10 -4.37 -7.67
CA TRP A 286 -21.45 -4.30 -6.37
C TRP A 286 -20.56 -3.06 -6.23
N ARG A 287 -20.95 -2.13 -5.35
CA ARG A 287 -20.26 -0.86 -5.13
C ARG A 287 -19.42 -0.93 -3.84
N PRO A 288 -18.09 -0.74 -3.91
CA PRO A 288 -17.22 -0.87 -2.74
C PRO A 288 -17.52 0.23 -1.73
N GLN A 289 -17.56 -0.17 -0.46
CA GLN A 289 -17.59 0.72 0.71
C GLN A 289 -16.18 0.97 1.24
N PRO A 290 -15.95 2.09 1.96
CA PRO A 290 -14.65 2.39 2.53
C PRO A 290 -14.09 1.27 3.41
N ILE A 291 -12.81 0.93 3.23
CA ILE A 291 -12.13 -0.05 4.10
C ILE A 291 -11.83 0.57 5.47
N LEU A 292 -12.46 0.02 6.52
CA LEU A 292 -12.27 0.46 7.91
C LEU A 292 -10.90 0.02 8.48
N PRO A 293 -10.33 0.79 9.43
CA PRO A 293 -9.00 0.54 9.98
C PRO A 293 -9.02 -0.48 11.13
N PHE A 294 -9.11 -1.77 10.81
CA PHE A 294 -8.94 -2.83 11.81
C PHE A 294 -7.46 -3.03 12.12
N ALA A 295 -7.07 -2.89 13.39
CA ALA A 295 -5.69 -3.01 13.82
C ALA A 295 -5.37 -4.43 14.32
N VAL A 296 -4.24 -4.98 13.88
CA VAL A 296 -3.65 -6.21 14.42
C VAL A 296 -2.26 -5.92 14.96
N VAL A 297 -1.98 -6.37 16.19
CA VAL A 297 -0.73 -6.22 16.91
C VAL A 297 -0.07 -7.58 17.17
N GLY A 298 1.24 -7.60 17.42
CA GLY A 298 1.95 -8.85 17.68
C GLY A 298 1.61 -9.45 19.04
N THR A 299 2.14 -10.64 19.31
CA THR A 299 1.96 -11.34 20.60
C THR A 299 3.16 -11.12 21.53
N THR A 300 3.25 -11.91 22.60
CA THR A 300 4.38 -11.87 23.54
C THR A 300 5.73 -12.20 22.87
N VAL A 301 6.81 -11.73 23.50
CA VAL A 301 8.20 -11.91 23.04
C VAL A 301 8.52 -13.39 22.84
N ALA A 302 9.01 -13.71 21.64
CA ALA A 302 9.54 -15.03 21.28
C ALA A 302 10.92 -14.97 20.62
N GLY A 303 11.32 -13.80 20.13
CA GLY A 303 12.59 -13.55 19.45
C GLY A 303 13.14 -12.15 19.74
N VAL A 304 14.38 -11.91 19.31
CA VAL A 304 14.99 -10.59 19.28
C VAL A 304 15.90 -10.50 18.06
N HIS A 305 15.90 -9.38 17.37
CA HIS A 305 16.80 -9.10 16.26
C HIS A 305 17.37 -7.70 16.39
N GLY A 306 18.59 -7.48 15.89
CA GLY A 306 19.20 -6.16 15.91
C GLY A 306 19.57 -5.62 14.55
N PHE A 307 19.65 -4.29 14.47
CA PHE A 307 20.06 -3.57 13.28
C PHE A 307 21.10 -2.51 13.65
N ALA A 308 22.15 -2.42 12.83
CA ALA A 308 23.20 -1.42 12.92
C ALA A 308 23.68 -1.02 11.52
N PRO A 309 24.35 0.12 11.34
CA PRO A 309 25.05 0.41 10.09
C PRO A 309 26.10 -0.66 9.79
N SER A 310 26.21 -1.08 8.53
CA SER A 310 27.18 -2.12 8.14
C SER A 310 28.62 -1.60 8.06
N VAL A 311 28.82 -0.28 7.92
CA VAL A 311 30.13 0.35 7.88
C VAL A 311 30.14 1.60 8.75
N VAL A 312 31.13 1.71 9.63
CA VAL A 312 31.35 2.88 10.50
C VAL A 312 32.83 3.22 10.57
N ARG A 313 33.19 4.45 10.93
CA ARG A 313 34.58 4.85 11.19
C ARG A 313 34.96 4.62 12.67
N PRO A 314 36.26 4.44 12.96
CA PRO A 314 36.78 4.50 14.33
C PRO A 314 36.26 5.71 15.13
N GLY A 315 35.65 5.44 16.28
CA GLY A 315 35.09 6.45 17.18
C GLY A 315 33.80 7.12 16.69
N GLU A 316 33.28 6.73 15.52
CA GLU A 316 31.98 7.20 15.05
C GLU A 316 30.87 6.61 15.91
N THR A 317 29.98 7.48 16.41
CA THR A 317 28.78 7.06 17.13
C THR A 317 27.70 6.62 16.17
N PHE A 318 27.06 5.49 16.44
CA PHE A 318 25.97 4.96 15.65
C PHE A 318 24.85 4.38 16.53
N GLU A 319 23.64 4.32 15.95
CA GLU A 319 22.48 3.69 16.56
C GLU A 319 22.53 2.16 16.35
N PHE A 320 22.34 1.41 17.43
CA PHE A 320 22.07 -0.01 17.41
C PHE A 320 20.64 -0.25 17.90
N SER A 321 19.77 -0.71 17.01
CA SER A 321 18.38 -1.01 17.32
C SER A 321 18.26 -2.45 17.82
N VAL A 322 17.61 -2.65 18.96
CA VAL A 322 17.20 -3.95 19.49
C VAL A 322 15.69 -4.06 19.34
N ARG A 323 15.23 -5.02 18.54
CA ARG A 323 13.81 -5.27 18.23
C ARG A 323 13.38 -6.61 18.81
N ALA A 324 12.57 -6.59 19.86
CA ALA A 324 11.87 -7.76 20.37
C ALA A 324 10.72 -8.13 19.42
N GLU A 325 10.64 -9.41 19.08
CA GLU A 325 9.69 -9.91 18.11
C GLU A 325 8.86 -11.08 18.66
N ASP A 326 7.64 -11.19 18.16
CA ASP A 326 6.78 -12.33 18.48
C ASP A 326 7.13 -13.56 17.62
N ARG A 327 6.39 -14.65 17.80
CA ARG A 327 6.63 -15.90 17.04
C ARG A 327 6.38 -15.79 15.54
N PHE A 328 5.79 -14.69 15.08
CA PHE A 328 5.49 -14.38 13.69
C PHE A 328 6.39 -13.26 13.14
N TYR A 329 7.42 -12.84 13.89
CA TYR A 329 8.33 -11.74 13.56
C TYR A 329 7.70 -10.34 13.58
N ASN A 330 6.48 -10.20 14.11
CA ASN A 330 5.90 -8.89 14.39
C ASN A 330 6.61 -8.23 15.57
N ARG A 331 6.37 -6.93 15.78
CA ARG A 331 6.73 -6.28 17.06
C ARG A 331 6.06 -7.04 18.21
N ALA A 332 6.84 -7.46 19.19
CA ALA A 332 6.28 -8.08 20.39
C ALA A 332 5.45 -7.06 21.20
N THR A 333 4.44 -7.53 21.92
CA THR A 333 3.61 -6.71 22.81
C THR A 333 3.65 -7.26 24.24
N GLY A 334 3.23 -6.42 25.20
CA GLY A 334 3.24 -6.75 26.62
C GLY A 334 4.62 -6.54 27.25
N ASP A 335 5.03 -7.45 28.14
CA ASP A 335 6.30 -7.35 28.86
C ASP A 335 7.49 -7.72 27.96
N VAL A 336 8.38 -6.76 27.74
CA VAL A 336 9.64 -6.91 27.00
C VAL A 336 10.81 -6.95 27.99
N PRO A 337 11.64 -8.01 27.99
CA PRO A 337 12.79 -8.07 28.88
C PRO A 337 13.88 -7.08 28.46
N GLY A 338 14.76 -6.72 29.39
CA GLY A 338 15.99 -6.01 29.03
C GLY A 338 16.94 -6.93 28.29
N PHE A 339 17.73 -6.42 27.35
CA PHE A 339 18.66 -7.20 26.54
C PHE A 339 20.11 -6.75 26.73
N ASP A 340 21.05 -7.69 26.78
CA ASP A 340 22.48 -7.45 26.62
C ASP A 340 22.83 -7.46 25.13
N VAL A 341 23.59 -6.45 24.67
CA VAL A 341 24.16 -6.37 23.32
C VAL A 341 25.65 -6.68 23.41
N LEU A 342 26.07 -7.78 22.79
CA LEU A 342 27.46 -8.23 22.77
C LEU A 342 28.06 -8.09 21.39
N LEU A 343 29.26 -7.50 21.29
CA LEU A 343 30.03 -7.46 20.05
C LEU A 343 31.28 -8.32 20.21
N ASN A 344 31.45 -9.31 19.33
CA ASN A 344 32.51 -10.34 19.42
C ASN A 344 32.54 -11.04 20.79
N GLY A 345 31.38 -11.21 21.43
CA GLY A 345 31.23 -11.84 22.75
C GLY A 345 31.47 -10.92 23.95
N GLU A 346 31.80 -9.65 23.74
CA GLU A 346 31.99 -8.66 24.80
C GLU A 346 30.75 -7.79 24.96
N LEU A 347 30.27 -7.61 26.20
CA LEU A 347 29.14 -6.73 26.50
C LEU A 347 29.48 -5.28 26.15
N ARG A 348 28.66 -4.64 25.30
CA ARG A 348 28.84 -3.25 24.85
C ARG A 348 27.72 -2.31 25.29
N ALA A 349 26.49 -2.81 25.35
CA ALA A 349 25.34 -2.04 25.85
C ALA A 349 24.30 -2.99 26.44
N ALA A 350 23.32 -2.40 27.15
CA ALA A 350 22.13 -3.12 27.59
C ALA A 350 20.89 -2.22 27.49
N THR A 351 19.74 -2.83 27.22
CA THR A 351 18.44 -2.17 27.17
C THR A 351 17.67 -2.49 28.45
N GLU A 352 16.89 -1.53 28.96
CA GLU A 352 16.08 -1.74 30.15
C GLU A 352 14.78 -2.50 29.82
N PRO A 353 14.27 -3.34 30.75
CA PRO A 353 12.97 -3.98 30.57
C PRO A 353 11.85 -2.93 30.50
N GLY A 354 10.79 -3.23 29.75
CA GLY A 354 9.67 -2.32 29.55
C GLY A 354 8.58 -2.92 28.67
N THR A 355 7.86 -2.07 27.94
CA THR A 355 6.79 -2.48 27.01
C THR A 355 7.09 -2.15 25.56
N GLU A 356 8.19 -1.44 25.31
CA GLU A 356 8.59 -1.03 23.96
C GLU A 356 9.29 -2.20 23.26
N ALA A 357 8.75 -2.62 22.12
CA ALA A 357 9.33 -3.69 21.31
C ALA A 357 10.68 -3.28 20.70
N ILE A 358 10.87 -1.97 20.46
CA ILE A 358 12.06 -1.45 19.80
C ILE A 358 12.75 -0.47 20.75
N THR A 359 14.00 -0.76 21.07
CA THR A 359 14.86 0.11 21.86
C THR A 359 16.14 0.40 21.08
N VAL A 360 16.65 1.63 21.21
CA VAL A 360 17.88 2.05 20.51
C VAL A 360 18.93 2.39 21.55
N VAL A 361 20.15 1.90 21.33
CA VAL A 361 21.34 2.25 22.13
C VAL A 361 22.38 2.86 21.22
N GLU A 362 23.10 3.87 21.71
CA GLU A 362 24.22 4.46 20.99
C GLU A 362 25.51 3.70 21.33
N LEU A 363 26.27 3.36 20.29
CA LEU A 363 27.55 2.66 20.38
C LEU A 363 28.63 3.41 19.61
N ALA A 364 29.89 3.17 19.96
CA ALA A 364 31.05 3.59 19.19
C ALA A 364 32.13 2.51 19.27
N LEU A 365 32.90 2.34 18.20
CA LEU A 365 33.96 1.33 18.10
C LEU A 365 35.23 1.98 17.58
N ASP A 366 36.34 1.79 18.27
CA ASP A 366 37.61 2.46 17.96
C ASP A 366 38.54 1.60 17.09
N GLU A 367 38.54 0.28 17.29
CA GLU A 367 39.49 -0.61 16.62
C GLU A 367 38.95 -1.04 15.25
N PRO A 368 39.72 -0.86 14.16
CA PRO A 368 39.33 -1.37 12.85
C PRO A 368 39.14 -2.89 12.84
N GLY A 369 38.10 -3.36 12.14
CA GLY A 369 37.80 -4.78 12.04
C GLY A 369 36.31 -5.07 11.88
N VAL A 370 35.98 -6.35 11.80
CA VAL A 370 34.59 -6.81 11.73
C VAL A 370 34.10 -7.19 13.12
N TYR A 371 32.92 -6.68 13.48
CA TYR A 371 32.24 -6.97 14.73
C TYR A 371 30.96 -7.74 14.45
N TRP A 372 30.82 -8.88 15.11
CA TRP A 372 29.62 -9.72 15.09
C TRP A 372 28.80 -9.45 16.34
N ALA A 373 27.52 -9.13 16.14
CA ALA A 373 26.63 -8.72 17.20
C ALA A 373 25.67 -9.86 17.59
N THR A 374 25.61 -10.14 18.88
CA THR A 374 24.63 -11.06 19.48
C THR A 374 23.85 -10.36 20.58
N ILE A 375 22.59 -10.72 20.73
CA ILE A 375 21.65 -10.12 21.68
C ILE A 375 21.08 -11.23 22.56
N ARG A 376 21.00 -10.97 23.86
CA ARG A 376 20.52 -11.94 24.85
C ARG A 376 19.60 -11.27 25.86
N SER A 377 18.45 -11.86 26.14
CA SER A 377 17.55 -11.40 27.20
C SER A 377 18.19 -11.53 28.59
N ARG A 378 17.87 -10.58 29.47
CA ARG A 378 18.23 -10.56 30.90
C ARG A 378 17.01 -10.91 31.76
N GLY A 379 17.24 -11.54 32.91
CA GLY A 379 16.20 -11.81 33.92
C GLY A 379 15.78 -13.29 34.01
N GLU A 380 14.73 -13.55 34.81
CA GLU A 380 14.25 -14.90 35.15
C GLU A 380 13.20 -15.47 34.17
N GLY A 381 12.86 -14.73 33.10
CA GLY A 381 11.92 -15.17 32.06
C GLY A 381 12.51 -16.15 31.05
N PRO A 382 11.73 -16.56 30.02
CA PRO A 382 12.24 -17.36 28.91
C PRO A 382 13.47 -16.69 28.28
N SER A 383 14.58 -17.44 28.19
CA SER A 383 15.79 -16.93 27.57
C SER A 383 15.59 -16.82 26.06
N VAL A 384 15.61 -15.59 25.56
CA VAL A 384 15.53 -15.26 24.14
C VAL A 384 16.89 -14.70 23.71
N SER A 385 17.35 -15.11 22.53
CA SER A 385 18.56 -14.61 21.91
C SER A 385 18.38 -14.48 20.42
N GLY A 386 19.17 -13.60 19.81
CA GLY A 386 19.27 -13.47 18.37
C GLY A 386 20.48 -12.64 17.98
N ASP A 387 20.60 -12.37 16.69
CA ASP A 387 21.77 -11.73 16.11
C ASP A 387 21.40 -10.38 15.49
N ALA A 388 22.42 -9.61 15.13
CA ALA A 388 22.29 -8.44 14.28
C ALA A 388 23.27 -8.53 13.10
N ASN A 389 23.12 -7.61 12.15
CA ASN A 389 24.05 -7.55 11.02
C ASN A 389 25.49 -7.26 11.46
N PRO A 390 26.51 -7.78 10.73
CA PRO A 390 27.89 -7.44 10.99
C PRO A 390 28.16 -5.94 10.77
N ILE A 391 29.16 -5.44 11.49
CA ILE A 391 29.62 -4.06 11.42
C ILE A 391 31.10 -4.07 11.05
N LEU A 392 31.45 -3.40 9.95
CA LEU A 392 32.84 -3.14 9.57
C LEU A 392 33.27 -1.76 10.07
N VAL A 393 34.24 -1.75 10.99
CA VAL A 393 34.93 -0.53 11.40
C VAL A 393 36.12 -0.30 10.47
N ALA A 394 36.07 0.77 9.67
CA ALA A 394 37.09 1.08 8.67
C ALA A 394 37.53 2.56 8.76
N GLU A 395 38.84 2.82 8.67
CA GLU A 395 39.40 4.17 8.85
C GLU A 395 38.95 5.16 7.76
N ALA A 396 38.99 4.72 6.49
CA ALA A 396 38.67 5.55 5.34
C ALA A 396 37.94 4.74 4.26
N PRO A 397 36.73 4.23 4.54
CA PRO A 397 35.96 3.50 3.54
C PRO A 397 35.60 4.44 2.39
N GLU A 398 35.81 3.99 1.14
CA GLU A 398 35.36 4.71 -0.06
C GLU A 398 33.83 4.78 -0.10
N TYR A 399 33.17 3.71 0.35
CA TYR A 399 31.72 3.57 0.37
C TYR A 399 31.23 3.01 1.70
N GLY A 400 30.06 3.48 2.14
CA GLY A 400 29.21 2.74 3.06
C GLY A 400 28.38 1.68 2.32
N ILE A 401 27.68 0.85 3.08
CA ILE A 401 26.67 -0.09 2.57
C ILE A 401 25.33 0.38 3.10
N TYR A 402 24.42 0.76 2.20
CA TYR A 402 23.08 1.20 2.53
C TYR A 402 22.06 0.17 2.10
N TRP A 403 21.15 -0.15 3.00
CA TRP A 403 20.15 -1.19 2.85
C TRP A 403 18.79 -0.60 2.51
N GLY A 404 18.14 -1.16 1.51
CA GLY A 404 16.81 -0.72 1.14
C GLY A 404 16.03 -1.74 0.37
N ASP A 405 14.76 -1.40 0.22
CA ASP A 405 13.77 -2.22 -0.46
C ASP A 405 13.17 -1.38 -1.59
N THR A 406 13.34 -1.83 -2.84
CA THR A 406 12.93 -1.09 -4.03
C THR A 406 11.58 -1.54 -4.59
N HIS A 407 10.91 -2.49 -3.94
CA HIS A 407 9.67 -3.10 -4.42
C HIS A 407 8.81 -3.52 -3.23
N GLY A 408 7.71 -2.81 -3.01
CA GLY A 408 6.75 -3.13 -1.97
C GLY A 408 5.47 -2.32 -2.09
N HIS A 409 4.38 -2.90 -1.61
CA HIS A 409 3.00 -2.47 -1.78
C HIS A 409 2.34 -2.24 -0.42
N SER A 410 1.28 -1.42 -0.40
CA SER A 410 0.51 -1.09 0.80
C SER A 410 -0.99 -1.10 0.49
N GLY A 411 -1.84 -0.45 1.29
CA GLY A 411 -3.30 -0.55 1.21
C GLY A 411 -4.01 -0.04 -0.06
N TYR A 412 -3.31 0.07 -1.18
CA TYR A 412 -3.86 0.31 -2.50
C TYR A 412 -3.77 -0.96 -3.34
N ALA A 413 -4.53 -1.01 -4.44
CA ALA A 413 -4.49 -2.11 -5.39
C ALA A 413 -4.70 -3.50 -4.74
N GLU A 414 -3.63 -4.26 -4.51
CA GLU A 414 -3.63 -5.60 -3.93
C GLU A 414 -2.89 -5.72 -2.58
N GLY A 415 -2.31 -4.63 -2.09
CA GLY A 415 -1.63 -4.61 -0.80
C GLY A 415 -2.56 -4.27 0.36
N ILE A 416 -2.02 -4.42 1.57
CA ILE A 416 -2.75 -4.26 2.84
C ILE A 416 -2.02 -3.24 3.70
N GLY A 417 -2.79 -2.40 4.40
CA GLY A 417 -2.26 -1.44 5.37
C GLY A 417 -2.47 0.00 4.94
N THR A 418 -1.53 0.86 5.28
CA THR A 418 -1.53 2.27 4.86
C THR A 418 -0.12 2.64 4.45
N LEU A 419 0.00 3.65 3.60
CA LEU A 419 1.30 4.17 3.20
C LEU A 419 2.10 4.71 4.40
N ASP A 420 1.43 5.32 5.38
CA ASP A 420 2.07 5.73 6.64
C ASP A 420 2.66 4.53 7.39
N PHE A 421 1.92 3.43 7.52
CA PHE A 421 2.41 2.22 8.18
C PHE A 421 3.59 1.61 7.40
N PHE A 422 3.51 1.56 6.06
CA PHE A 422 4.60 1.11 5.19
C PHE A 422 5.89 1.92 5.43
N MET A 423 5.79 3.25 5.39
CA MET A 423 6.94 4.15 5.58
C MET A 423 7.53 4.06 7.00
N GLN A 424 6.65 4.01 8.01
CA GLN A 424 7.08 3.85 9.41
C GLN A 424 7.74 2.50 9.64
N PHE A 425 7.22 1.42 9.06
CA PHE A 425 7.82 0.10 9.16
C PHE A 425 9.22 0.08 8.54
N ALA A 426 9.37 0.59 7.32
CA ALA A 426 10.66 0.70 6.64
C ALA A 426 11.70 1.45 7.50
N ARG A 427 11.34 2.62 8.03
CA ARG A 427 12.24 3.47 8.83
C ARG A 427 12.54 2.90 10.21
N ASP A 428 11.51 2.44 10.92
CA ASP A 428 11.56 2.20 12.36
C ASP A 428 11.65 0.71 12.73
N ASP A 429 10.94 -0.19 12.03
CA ASP A 429 11.03 -1.63 12.26
C ASP A 429 12.22 -2.25 11.55
N ALA A 430 12.24 -2.08 10.23
CA ALA A 430 13.22 -2.70 9.36
C ALA A 430 14.52 -1.92 9.32
N ARG A 431 14.55 -0.68 9.84
CA ARG A 431 15.74 0.20 9.91
C ARG A 431 16.43 0.35 8.55
N LEU A 432 15.64 0.53 7.49
CA LEU A 432 16.15 0.73 6.14
C LEU A 432 16.77 2.13 5.99
N ASP A 433 17.75 2.24 5.11
CA ASP A 433 18.35 3.51 4.70
C ASP A 433 17.51 4.18 3.60
N PHE A 434 16.91 3.38 2.72
CA PHE A 434 16.02 3.84 1.66
C PHE A 434 14.91 2.83 1.38
N VAL A 435 13.80 3.31 0.80
CA VAL A 435 12.67 2.46 0.41
C VAL A 435 12.04 3.01 -0.88
N THR A 436 11.35 2.18 -1.62
CA THR A 436 10.39 2.60 -2.66
C THR A 436 9.07 1.92 -2.38
N HIS A 437 8.02 2.72 -2.30
CA HIS A 437 6.65 2.23 -2.36
C HIS A 437 6.23 2.21 -3.84
N SER A 438 5.82 1.06 -4.34
CA SER A 438 5.80 0.77 -5.77
C SER A 438 4.51 0.06 -6.19
N GLU A 439 3.37 0.71 -5.99
CA GLU A 439 2.06 0.15 -6.36
C GLU A 439 1.96 -0.18 -7.85
N HIS A 440 1.13 -1.17 -8.17
CA HIS A 440 0.77 -1.51 -9.53
C HIS A 440 0.02 -0.37 -10.24
N ASP A 441 0.60 0.13 -11.35
CA ASP A 441 0.00 1.22 -12.14
C ASP A 441 -1.32 0.87 -12.84
N ILE A 442 -1.70 -0.41 -12.90
CA ILE A 442 -3.01 -0.83 -13.41
C ILE A 442 -4.16 -0.50 -12.45
N TRP A 443 -3.86 -0.28 -11.17
CA TRP A 443 -4.83 0.03 -10.12
C TRP A 443 -4.55 1.36 -9.42
N LEU A 444 -3.44 2.02 -9.77
CA LEU A 444 -3.05 3.30 -9.21
C LEU A 444 -3.89 4.45 -9.81
N ASP A 445 -4.60 5.16 -8.95
CA ASP A 445 -5.33 6.36 -9.34
C ASP A 445 -4.53 7.67 -9.11
N ALA A 446 -5.05 8.78 -9.64
CA ALA A 446 -4.40 10.09 -9.53
C ALA A 446 -4.30 10.60 -8.07
N GLY A 447 -5.25 10.28 -7.20
CA GLY A 447 -5.24 10.67 -5.79
C GLY A 447 -4.20 9.87 -5.00
N GLU A 448 -4.12 8.57 -5.26
CA GLU A 448 -3.13 7.66 -4.70
C GLU A 448 -1.71 8.05 -5.11
N TRP A 449 -1.47 8.39 -6.39
CA TRP A 449 -0.17 8.89 -6.85
C TRP A 449 0.24 10.18 -6.13
N GLU A 450 -0.69 11.13 -5.98
CA GLU A 450 -0.42 12.38 -5.27
C GLU A 450 -0.10 12.15 -3.79
N LEU A 451 -0.80 11.21 -3.15
CA LEU A 451 -0.49 10.80 -1.78
C LEU A 451 0.88 10.09 -1.70
N MET A 452 1.22 9.21 -2.65
CA MET A 452 2.54 8.59 -2.72
C MET A 452 3.65 9.63 -2.83
N ARG A 453 3.45 10.67 -3.65
CA ARG A 453 4.34 11.81 -3.79
C ARG A 453 4.47 12.61 -2.50
N GLU A 454 3.35 12.94 -1.86
CA GLU A 454 3.30 13.66 -0.58
C GLU A 454 4.04 12.89 0.51
N LYS A 455 3.69 11.62 0.73
CA LYS A 455 4.28 10.78 1.78
C LYS A 455 5.76 10.50 1.54
N SER A 456 6.18 10.32 0.29
CA SER A 456 7.60 10.21 -0.05
C SER A 456 8.39 11.46 0.34
N ALA A 457 7.78 12.65 0.22
CA ALA A 457 8.37 13.91 0.65
C ALA A 457 8.32 14.11 2.18
N GLU A 458 7.21 13.72 2.82
CA GLU A 458 6.98 13.85 4.26
C GLU A 458 7.99 13.03 5.07
N TYR A 459 8.23 11.78 4.66
CA TYR A 459 9.12 10.85 5.35
C TYR A 459 10.58 10.96 4.89
N ASP A 460 10.91 11.82 3.93
CA ASP A 460 12.31 12.08 3.57
C ASP A 460 13.04 12.79 4.72
N GLU A 461 13.92 12.05 5.37
CA GLU A 461 14.81 12.54 6.40
C GLU A 461 16.25 12.40 5.90
N PRO A 462 16.83 13.44 5.27
CA PRO A 462 18.17 13.36 4.69
C PRO A 462 19.22 12.90 5.70
N GLY A 463 20.06 11.94 5.31
CA GLY A 463 21.03 11.32 6.21
C GLY A 463 20.41 10.29 7.18
N ARG A 464 19.09 10.11 7.16
CA ARG A 464 18.35 9.17 8.01
C ARG A 464 17.57 8.10 7.27
N PHE A 465 16.64 8.50 6.42
CA PHE A 465 15.73 7.60 5.72
C PHE A 465 15.28 8.27 4.42
N ILE A 466 15.41 7.56 3.30
CA ILE A 466 15.22 8.13 1.97
C ILE A 466 14.13 7.35 1.21
N PRO A 467 12.88 7.83 1.18
CA PRO A 467 11.87 7.31 0.28
C PRO A 467 12.12 7.75 -1.17
N TYR A 468 12.14 6.82 -2.13
CA TYR A 468 12.04 7.15 -3.55
C TYR A 468 10.60 7.04 -4.01
N LEU A 469 10.15 8.03 -4.80
CA LEU A 469 8.87 7.96 -5.47
C LEU A 469 8.99 6.98 -6.65
N GLY A 470 8.08 6.01 -6.72
CA GLY A 470 8.08 5.02 -7.77
C GLY A 470 6.74 4.32 -7.92
N TRP A 471 6.68 3.40 -8.88
CA TRP A 471 5.52 2.54 -9.15
C TRP A 471 5.99 1.27 -9.86
N GLU A 472 5.14 0.25 -9.87
CA GLU A 472 5.35 -0.96 -10.67
C GLU A 472 4.56 -0.84 -11.98
N TRP A 473 5.28 -0.67 -13.10
CA TRP A 473 4.70 -0.75 -14.43
C TRP A 473 4.30 -2.20 -14.73
N THR A 474 3.00 -2.45 -14.85
CA THR A 474 2.43 -3.78 -14.65
C THR A 474 1.83 -4.36 -15.93
N ARG A 475 2.59 -5.23 -16.61
CA ARG A 475 2.12 -5.91 -17.82
C ARG A 475 2.37 -7.41 -17.79
N HIS A 476 1.39 -8.18 -18.26
CA HIS A 476 1.52 -9.62 -18.27
C HIS A 476 2.66 -10.11 -19.20
N THR A 477 3.44 -11.08 -18.75
CA THR A 477 4.58 -11.66 -19.50
C THR A 477 4.24 -12.05 -20.95
N ARG A 478 3.05 -12.65 -21.18
CA ARG A 478 2.57 -13.05 -22.52
C ARG A 478 2.37 -11.87 -23.49
N GLN A 479 2.23 -10.65 -22.99
CA GLN A 479 2.12 -9.44 -23.80
C GLN A 479 3.50 -8.79 -24.05
N GLY A 480 4.58 -9.42 -23.58
CA GLY A 480 5.97 -9.00 -23.79
C GLY A 480 6.46 -7.90 -22.86
N GLY A 481 5.57 -7.32 -22.04
CA GLY A 481 5.91 -6.22 -21.14
C GLY A 481 6.56 -6.68 -19.83
N GLY A 482 5.96 -7.64 -19.12
CA GLY A 482 6.39 -7.99 -17.77
C GLY A 482 6.23 -6.83 -16.78
N HIS A 483 6.70 -7.04 -15.55
CA HIS A 483 6.65 -6.06 -14.48
C HIS A 483 7.98 -5.31 -14.34
N HIS A 484 7.93 -4.00 -14.17
CA HIS A 484 9.10 -3.14 -14.00
C HIS A 484 8.87 -2.09 -12.91
N ASN A 485 9.67 -2.11 -11.85
CA ASN A 485 9.68 -1.04 -10.87
C ASN A 485 10.40 0.18 -11.43
N VAL A 486 9.75 1.34 -11.42
CA VAL A 486 10.30 2.61 -11.90
C VAL A 486 10.44 3.56 -10.71
N LEU A 487 11.64 4.09 -10.53
CA LEU A 487 12.00 4.97 -9.41
C LEU A 487 12.50 6.30 -9.95
N TYR A 488 11.99 7.40 -9.38
CA TYR A 488 12.51 8.74 -9.61
C TYR A 488 13.51 9.14 -8.52
N ARG A 489 14.57 9.85 -8.92
CA ARG A 489 15.54 10.43 -7.99
C ARG A 489 14.86 11.40 -7.03
N THR A 490 14.01 12.27 -7.56
CA THR A 490 13.31 13.35 -6.84
C THR A 490 11.80 13.17 -6.91
N VAL A 491 11.09 13.73 -5.94
CA VAL A 491 9.62 13.63 -5.83
C VAL A 491 8.88 14.79 -6.53
N ASP A 492 9.55 15.93 -6.73
CA ASP A 492 8.95 17.14 -7.31
C ASP A 492 8.76 17.01 -8.83
N ASP A 493 7.62 17.49 -9.32
CA ASP A 493 7.26 17.58 -10.75
C ASP A 493 7.41 16.25 -11.51
N ARG A 494 7.00 15.13 -10.89
CA ARG A 494 7.05 13.79 -11.47
C ARG A 494 5.67 13.26 -11.85
N GLU A 495 5.58 12.73 -13.05
CA GLU A 495 4.39 12.05 -13.58
C GLU A 495 4.63 10.54 -13.66
N VAL A 496 3.59 9.76 -13.43
CA VAL A 496 3.59 8.32 -13.71
C VAL A 496 3.57 8.08 -15.22
N VAL A 497 4.45 7.21 -15.71
CA VAL A 497 4.36 6.68 -17.09
C VAL A 497 3.65 5.34 -17.01
N SER A 498 2.32 5.38 -17.01
CA SER A 498 1.47 4.20 -16.76
C SER A 498 1.31 3.30 -17.98
N VAL A 499 1.24 2.00 -17.75
CA VAL A 499 0.85 0.96 -18.73
C VAL A 499 -0.56 1.18 -19.29
N LEU A 500 -1.41 1.91 -18.56
CA LEU A 500 -2.76 2.25 -18.98
C LEU A 500 -2.75 3.20 -20.19
N GLU A 501 -1.70 3.99 -20.37
CA GLU A 501 -1.50 4.90 -21.51
C GLU A 501 -0.42 4.39 -22.48
N PHE A 502 0.61 3.72 -21.94
CA PHE A 502 1.79 3.26 -22.67
C PHE A 502 1.96 1.74 -22.48
N PRO A 503 1.12 0.93 -23.15
CA PRO A 503 0.93 -0.49 -22.84
C PRO A 503 2.05 -1.42 -23.33
N THR A 504 3.10 -0.88 -23.94
CA THR A 504 4.28 -1.63 -24.40
C THR A 504 5.55 -1.15 -23.73
N LEU A 505 6.49 -2.08 -23.53
CA LEU A 505 7.78 -1.80 -22.89
C LEU A 505 8.60 -0.75 -23.67
N SER A 506 8.51 -0.76 -25.00
CA SER A 506 9.15 0.25 -25.85
C SER A 506 8.55 1.65 -25.65
N GLU A 507 7.26 1.76 -25.38
CA GLU A 507 6.61 3.04 -25.08
C GLU A 507 6.99 3.54 -23.68
N LEU A 508 7.04 2.65 -22.67
CA LEU A 508 7.54 2.99 -21.33
C LEU A 508 8.91 3.67 -21.41
N TYR A 509 9.89 3.02 -22.04
CA TYR A 509 11.24 3.60 -22.15
C TYR A 509 11.26 4.91 -22.93
N ARG A 510 10.51 5.00 -24.03
CA ARG A 510 10.46 6.19 -24.89
C ARG A 510 9.85 7.38 -24.15
N GLU A 511 8.79 7.17 -23.40
CA GLU A 511 8.13 8.23 -22.62
C GLU A 511 9.02 8.69 -21.45
N LEU A 512 9.59 7.75 -20.69
CA LEU A 512 10.54 8.06 -19.63
C LEU A 512 11.70 8.92 -20.15
N ASP A 513 12.28 8.56 -21.29
CA ASP A 513 13.34 9.33 -21.95
C ASP A 513 12.91 10.72 -22.43
N SER A 514 11.68 10.84 -22.92
CA SER A 514 11.19 12.10 -23.49
C SER A 514 10.82 13.12 -22.40
N ARG A 515 10.38 12.63 -21.24
CA ARG A 515 9.88 13.45 -20.13
C ARG A 515 10.93 13.72 -19.06
N ASN A 516 11.95 12.87 -18.94
CA ASN A 516 12.91 12.92 -17.86
C ASN A 516 14.36 12.90 -18.34
N ASP A 517 15.25 13.46 -17.51
CA ASP A 517 16.67 13.13 -17.63
C ASP A 517 16.88 11.67 -17.17
N ARG A 518 17.46 10.84 -18.05
CA ARG A 518 17.80 9.44 -17.75
C ARG A 518 18.60 9.25 -16.47
N ARG A 519 19.35 10.26 -16.04
CA ARG A 519 20.13 10.23 -14.80
C ARG A 519 19.25 10.22 -13.54
N ASP A 520 17.98 10.59 -13.67
CA ASP A 520 17.02 10.72 -12.58
C ASP A 520 15.97 9.61 -12.56
N VAL A 521 16.14 8.59 -13.40
CA VAL A 521 15.23 7.44 -13.51
C VAL A 521 16.01 6.14 -13.40
N VAL A 522 15.50 5.22 -12.57
CA VAL A 522 15.94 3.83 -12.50
C VAL A 522 14.73 2.95 -12.81
N VAL A 523 14.91 2.00 -13.72
CA VAL A 523 13.96 0.93 -14.01
C VAL A 523 14.58 -0.38 -13.54
N ILE A 524 13.81 -1.20 -12.83
CA ILE A 524 14.22 -2.49 -12.28
C ILE A 524 13.18 -3.53 -12.72
N PRO A 525 13.47 -4.36 -13.73
CA PRO A 525 12.59 -5.44 -14.12
C PRO A 525 12.49 -6.47 -12.99
N HIS A 526 11.26 -6.93 -12.76
CA HIS A 526 10.92 -7.89 -11.72
C HIS A 526 10.68 -9.29 -12.32
N ALA A 527 11.19 -10.33 -11.66
CA ALA A 527 11.33 -11.66 -12.26
C ALA A 527 10.10 -12.58 -12.13
N HIS A 528 9.12 -12.29 -11.25
CA HIS A 528 7.90 -13.11 -11.13
C HIS A 528 7.03 -13.01 -12.40
N ASN A 529 6.95 -11.80 -12.96
CA ASN A 529 6.36 -11.53 -14.28
C ASN A 529 7.43 -10.95 -15.20
N PRO A 530 8.32 -11.79 -15.76
CA PRO A 530 9.47 -11.30 -16.50
C PRO A 530 9.07 -10.65 -17.82
N GLY A 531 9.64 -9.48 -18.08
CA GLY A 531 9.53 -8.80 -19.37
C GLY A 531 10.35 -9.46 -20.47
N ASP A 532 10.21 -8.96 -21.69
CA ASP A 532 11.07 -9.36 -22.79
C ASP A 532 12.50 -8.82 -22.59
N PHE A 533 13.36 -9.58 -21.90
CA PHE A 533 14.78 -9.25 -21.62
C PHE A 533 15.67 -9.09 -22.87
N ARG A 534 15.11 -9.15 -24.09
CA ARG A 534 15.78 -8.69 -25.33
C ARG A 534 15.62 -7.18 -25.55
N GLN A 535 14.62 -6.57 -24.90
CA GLN A 535 14.28 -5.16 -24.92
C GLN A 535 14.69 -4.56 -23.58
N SER A 536 15.96 -4.18 -23.44
CA SER A 536 16.48 -3.49 -22.25
C SER A 536 17.02 -2.13 -22.66
N HIS A 537 16.73 -1.11 -21.85
CA HIS A 537 17.23 0.24 -22.07
C HIS A 537 18.41 0.55 -21.14
N PRO A 538 19.68 0.47 -21.60
CA PRO A 538 20.85 0.52 -20.72
C PRO A 538 21.04 1.85 -19.97
N GLY A 539 20.39 2.92 -20.44
CA GLY A 539 20.39 4.22 -19.77
C GLY A 539 19.36 4.34 -18.64
N LEU A 540 18.33 3.50 -18.62
CA LEU A 540 17.23 3.53 -17.66
C LEU A 540 17.25 2.31 -16.73
N GLU A 541 17.72 1.16 -17.23
CA GLU A 541 17.66 -0.14 -16.58
C GLU A 541 19.06 -0.64 -16.16
N PRO A 542 19.66 -0.06 -15.12
CA PRO A 542 20.98 -0.48 -14.65
C PRO A 542 20.93 -1.78 -13.85
N LEU A 543 19.79 -2.14 -13.26
CA LEU A 543 19.66 -3.23 -12.30
C LEU A 543 18.60 -4.24 -12.78
N VAL A 544 18.69 -5.47 -12.29
CA VAL A 544 17.61 -6.47 -12.38
C VAL A 544 17.33 -7.03 -10.98
N GLU A 545 16.06 -7.29 -10.68
CA GLU A 545 15.70 -7.91 -9.42
C GLU A 545 15.93 -9.43 -9.48
N MET A 546 16.74 -9.94 -8.56
CA MET A 546 17.14 -11.36 -8.53
C MET A 546 16.46 -12.15 -7.42
N MET A 547 15.78 -11.48 -6.48
CA MET A 547 15.11 -12.12 -5.34
C MET A 547 13.96 -11.26 -4.85
N SER A 548 12.82 -11.91 -4.58
CA SER A 548 11.69 -11.37 -3.81
C SER A 548 11.03 -12.45 -2.98
N MET A 549 9.92 -12.13 -2.29
CA MET A 549 9.08 -13.13 -1.62
C MET A 549 8.65 -14.30 -2.51
N HIS A 550 8.66 -14.11 -3.83
CA HIS A 550 8.30 -15.11 -4.82
C HIS A 550 9.44 -16.11 -5.12
N GLY A 551 10.65 -15.86 -4.62
CA GLY A 551 11.80 -16.76 -4.70
C GLY A 551 13.05 -16.11 -5.27
N THR A 552 14.05 -16.94 -5.56
CA THR A 552 15.33 -16.52 -6.13
C THR A 552 15.39 -16.83 -7.63
N PHE A 553 15.81 -15.85 -8.42
CA PHE A 553 15.69 -15.84 -9.88
C PHE A 553 17.04 -15.67 -10.58
N GLU A 554 18.05 -16.47 -10.23
CA GLU A 554 19.38 -16.43 -10.86
C GLU A 554 19.31 -16.51 -12.41
N TRP A 555 18.36 -17.31 -12.92
CA TRP A 555 18.11 -17.45 -14.36
C TRP A 555 17.80 -16.11 -15.05
N PHE A 556 17.19 -15.15 -14.34
CA PHE A 556 16.77 -13.87 -14.90
C PHE A 556 17.99 -12.99 -15.19
N MET A 557 18.91 -12.88 -14.23
CA MET A 557 20.21 -12.22 -14.46
C MET A 557 20.96 -12.88 -15.62
N GLN A 558 21.04 -14.22 -15.64
CA GLN A 558 21.69 -14.96 -16.72
C GLN A 558 21.05 -14.65 -18.09
N ALA A 559 19.72 -14.49 -18.15
CA ALA A 559 19.01 -14.13 -19.36
C ALA A 559 19.46 -12.75 -19.89
N TYR A 560 19.56 -11.73 -19.04
CA TYR A 560 20.07 -10.41 -19.40
C TYR A 560 21.53 -10.45 -19.87
N LEU A 561 22.41 -11.12 -19.12
CA LEU A 561 23.82 -11.27 -19.47
C LEU A 561 24.01 -12.00 -20.81
N SER A 562 23.19 -13.01 -21.11
CA SER A 562 23.24 -13.75 -22.37
C SER A 562 22.94 -12.90 -23.61
N ARG A 563 22.28 -11.74 -23.42
CA ARG A 563 21.98 -10.75 -24.47
C ARG A 563 23.00 -9.62 -24.55
N GLY A 564 24.04 -9.64 -23.70
CA GLY A 564 25.08 -8.62 -23.66
C GLY A 564 24.69 -7.36 -22.88
N HIS A 565 23.59 -7.39 -22.12
CA HIS A 565 23.21 -6.28 -21.25
C HIS A 565 24.20 -6.16 -20.08
N GLN A 566 24.49 -4.93 -19.69
CA GLN A 566 25.35 -4.62 -18.54
C GLN A 566 24.47 -4.21 -17.36
N VAL A 567 24.10 -5.19 -16.54
CA VAL A 567 23.19 -5.01 -15.41
C VAL A 567 23.86 -5.37 -14.09
N GLY A 568 23.51 -4.65 -13.03
CA GLY A 568 23.75 -5.03 -11.64
C GLY A 568 22.58 -5.84 -11.10
N VAL A 569 22.69 -6.30 -9.86
CA VAL A 569 21.63 -7.07 -9.20
C VAL A 569 21.15 -6.37 -7.94
N VAL A 570 19.86 -6.47 -7.69
CA VAL A 570 19.22 -6.03 -6.45
C VAL A 570 18.21 -7.09 -6.01
N ALA A 571 17.81 -7.04 -4.75
CA ALA A 571 16.69 -7.80 -4.23
C ALA A 571 15.74 -6.83 -3.53
N ALA A 572 14.48 -7.19 -3.46
CA ALA A 572 13.44 -6.40 -2.84
C ALA A 572 12.38 -7.33 -2.25
N SER A 573 11.46 -6.84 -1.42
CA SER A 573 10.51 -7.74 -0.77
C SER A 573 9.41 -8.19 -1.71
N ASP A 574 8.91 -7.28 -2.54
CA ASP A 574 7.60 -7.36 -3.23
C ASP A 574 6.46 -7.53 -2.21
N ASP A 575 6.66 -7.04 -0.98
CA ASP A 575 5.73 -7.28 0.13
C ASP A 575 4.39 -6.55 -0.08
N HIS A 576 3.29 -7.24 0.20
CA HIS A 576 1.92 -6.71 0.10
C HIS A 576 1.23 -6.50 1.45
N LEU A 577 1.97 -6.60 2.55
CA LEU A 577 1.44 -6.49 3.91
C LEU A 577 1.85 -5.18 4.60
N SER A 578 2.62 -4.34 3.91
CA SER A 578 3.27 -3.12 4.41
C SER A 578 4.43 -3.37 5.38
N HIS A 579 5.23 -4.44 5.16
CA HIS A 579 6.41 -4.81 5.95
C HIS A 579 7.70 -4.84 5.11
N PRO A 580 8.02 -3.78 4.35
CA PRO A 580 9.19 -3.76 3.46
C PRO A 580 10.50 -4.02 4.23
N GLY A 581 11.39 -4.77 3.60
CA GLY A 581 12.73 -5.11 4.10
C GLY A 581 12.82 -6.04 5.32
N TYR A 582 11.70 -6.39 5.97
CA TYR A 582 11.67 -7.35 7.08
C TYR A 582 10.35 -8.15 7.12
N SER A 583 9.83 -8.50 5.94
CA SER A 583 8.61 -9.29 5.80
C SER A 583 8.84 -10.77 6.15
N ALA A 584 7.89 -11.36 6.87
CA ALA A 584 7.95 -12.74 7.30
C ALA A 584 7.11 -13.66 6.39
N PRO A 585 7.55 -14.89 6.12
CA PRO A 585 6.76 -15.84 5.35
C PRO A 585 5.39 -16.06 6.01
N ASN A 586 4.35 -16.11 5.20
CA ASN A 586 3.01 -16.44 5.60
C ASN A 586 2.47 -17.58 4.72
N ARG A 587 1.29 -18.11 5.05
CA ARG A 587 0.75 -19.30 4.36
C ARG A 587 0.15 -19.02 2.98
N THR A 588 -0.14 -17.75 2.63
CA THR A 588 -1.05 -17.40 1.52
C THR A 588 -0.44 -16.48 0.46
N SER A 589 0.57 -15.68 0.78
CA SER A 589 1.24 -14.77 -0.16
C SER A 589 2.76 -14.80 -0.08
N LEU A 590 3.34 -14.71 1.13
CA LEU A 590 4.79 -14.65 1.35
C LEU A 590 5.37 -16.05 1.47
N ALA A 591 5.87 -16.62 0.37
CA ALA A 591 6.47 -17.96 0.38
C ALA A 591 7.82 -18.02 1.09
N GLN A 592 8.53 -16.89 1.16
CA GLN A 592 9.86 -16.73 1.77
C GLN A 592 9.98 -15.35 2.42
N ARG A 593 11.03 -15.13 3.22
CA ARG A 593 11.37 -13.77 3.68
C ARG A 593 11.67 -12.90 2.46
N GLY A 594 11.26 -11.63 2.50
CA GLY A 594 11.52 -10.67 1.43
C GLY A 594 13.02 -10.52 1.12
N GLY A 595 13.34 -10.22 -0.14
CA GLY A 595 14.69 -9.86 -0.54
C GLY A 595 15.08 -8.47 -0.02
N LEU A 596 16.39 -8.20 0.04
CA LEU A 596 16.90 -6.88 0.46
C LEU A 596 18.08 -6.43 -0.41
N GLY A 597 18.03 -5.17 -0.84
CA GLY A 597 19.04 -4.56 -1.68
C GLY A 597 20.10 -3.84 -0.88
N ALA A 598 21.37 -4.04 -1.27
CA ALA A 598 22.49 -3.25 -0.78
C ALA A 598 22.98 -2.31 -1.87
N VAL A 599 23.26 -1.06 -1.53
CA VAL A 599 23.86 -0.06 -2.41
C VAL A 599 25.12 0.50 -1.77
N LEU A 600 26.24 0.46 -2.52
CA LEU A 600 27.49 1.09 -2.10
C LEU A 600 27.51 2.54 -2.57
N ALA A 601 27.57 3.45 -1.60
CA ALA A 601 27.59 4.90 -1.84
C ALA A 601 28.53 5.62 -0.85
N PRO A 602 29.08 6.79 -1.22
CA PRO A 602 30.03 7.51 -0.36
C PRO A 602 29.40 8.11 0.90
N GLU A 603 28.07 8.30 0.90
CA GLU A 603 27.31 8.86 2.00
C GLU A 603 25.83 8.42 1.94
N ARG A 604 25.11 8.55 3.07
CA ARG A 604 23.66 8.28 3.15
C ARG A 604 22.87 9.47 2.61
N SER A 605 22.96 9.71 1.31
CA SER A 605 22.17 10.74 0.63
C SER A 605 21.41 10.17 -0.56
N ARG A 606 20.27 10.80 -0.86
CA ARG A 606 19.41 10.48 -2.00
C ARG A 606 20.22 10.40 -3.30
N ASP A 607 21.06 11.40 -3.55
CA ASP A 607 21.87 11.43 -4.77
C ASP A 607 22.94 10.34 -4.79
N ALA A 608 23.65 10.14 -3.68
CA ALA A 608 24.74 9.18 -3.62
C ALA A 608 24.25 7.72 -3.76
N ILE A 609 23.12 7.39 -3.12
CA ILE A 609 22.50 6.06 -3.22
C ILE A 609 21.91 5.85 -4.62
N PHE A 610 21.19 6.83 -5.17
CA PHE A 610 20.66 6.72 -6.53
C PHE A 610 21.79 6.57 -7.56
N ASP A 611 22.88 7.31 -7.42
CA ASP A 611 24.09 7.16 -8.24
C ASP A 611 24.74 5.79 -8.06
N GLY A 612 24.71 5.22 -6.86
CA GLY A 612 25.12 3.84 -6.58
C GLY A 612 24.32 2.82 -7.38
N MET A 613 22.98 2.96 -7.42
CA MET A 613 22.11 2.13 -8.25
C MET A 613 22.42 2.29 -9.74
N LYS A 614 22.53 3.53 -10.24
CA LYS A 614 22.90 3.80 -11.65
C LYS A 614 24.28 3.23 -12.02
N ALA A 615 25.23 3.27 -11.09
CA ALA A 615 26.57 2.74 -11.28
C ALA A 615 26.67 1.21 -11.09
N ARG A 616 25.56 0.52 -10.78
CA ARG A 616 25.51 -0.92 -10.51
C ARG A 616 26.39 -1.34 -9.33
N ARG A 617 26.61 -0.42 -8.38
CA ARG A 617 27.33 -0.70 -7.14
C ARG A 617 26.36 -1.30 -6.13
N THR A 618 25.79 -2.45 -6.47
CA THR A 618 24.72 -3.08 -5.71
C THR A 618 24.95 -4.57 -5.56
N TYR A 619 24.35 -5.15 -4.54
CA TYR A 619 24.20 -6.60 -4.44
C TYR A 619 22.86 -6.95 -3.78
N ALA A 620 22.45 -8.18 -3.99
CA ALA A 620 21.17 -8.74 -3.60
C ALA A 620 21.35 -9.74 -2.46
N THR A 621 20.44 -9.74 -1.48
CA THR A 621 20.42 -10.73 -0.40
C THR A 621 19.02 -11.30 -0.19
N THR A 622 18.93 -12.41 0.55
CA THR A 622 17.67 -13.05 0.94
C THR A 622 17.06 -12.42 2.21
N GLY A 623 17.35 -11.14 2.46
CA GLY A 623 16.95 -10.40 3.66
C GLY A 623 18.10 -10.12 4.64
N ASP A 624 19.17 -10.93 4.62
CA ASP A 624 20.29 -10.75 5.53
C ASP A 624 21.21 -9.59 5.10
N ARG A 625 21.62 -8.77 6.07
CA ARG A 625 22.49 -7.61 5.84
C ARG A 625 23.98 -7.96 5.88
N ILE A 626 24.44 -8.74 4.90
CA ILE A 626 25.85 -9.21 4.83
C ILE A 626 26.80 -8.15 4.26
N ILE A 627 28.09 -8.26 4.58
CA ILE A 627 29.18 -7.47 3.99
C ILE A 627 29.94 -8.37 3.01
N LEU A 628 30.05 -7.95 1.74
CA LEU A 628 30.69 -8.71 0.65
C LEU A 628 32.12 -8.21 0.32
#